data_AF-A0A1H5VFK7-F1
#
_entry.id   AF-A0A1H5VFK7-F1
#
_cell.length_a   1.000
_cell.length_b   1.000
_cell.length_c   1.000
_cell.angle_alpha   90.00
_cell.angle_beta   90.00
_cell.angle_gamma   90.00
#
_symmetry.space_group_name_H-M   'P 1'
#
loop_
_entity.id
_entity.type
_entity.pdbx_description
1 polymer ?
#
loop_
_entity_poly.entity_id
_entity_poly.type
_entity_poly.pdbx_seq_one_letter_code
_entity_poly.pdbx_strand_id
1 'polypeptide(L)'
;MKSTTTDLCRLCSIVKSRHINGIVDKPIHETPNYMVIPSIGAFIDGWVMIVPRKHIYDMSELYEDDEFVRLALKIYKYIEEKFGRPVMFEHGASYSGSPTGCGVDHAHFHFVPFVESLLEDLKETRLPWQKCIASEITNKSCGRDYLFYSETPPTLSKINGYLHIVDRPVSQFFRKILARKTGNELISDYKNFPLLEKTQRTALELQGLS
;
A
#
# COMPACT_ATOMS: atom_id res chain seq x y z
N MET A 1 -24.17 -9.45 8.51
CA MET A 1 -23.33 -8.61 9.38
C MET A 1 -21.88 -8.93 9.05
N LYS A 2 -21.14 -7.96 8.49
CA LYS A 2 -19.70 -8.13 8.19
C LYS A 2 -18.95 -8.16 9.53
N SER A 3 -18.26 -9.26 9.84
CA SER A 3 -17.46 -9.41 11.05
C SER A 3 -16.21 -8.53 10.95
N THR A 4 -16.23 -7.37 11.59
CA THR A 4 -15.07 -6.47 11.73
C THR A 4 -14.33 -6.83 13.02
N THR A 5 -13.50 -7.87 13.03
CA THR A 5 -12.69 -8.18 14.23
C THR A 5 -11.48 -7.25 14.29
N THR A 6 -11.71 -6.02 14.72
CA THR A 6 -10.68 -4.99 14.97
C THR A 6 -9.58 -5.45 15.93
N ASP A 7 -9.87 -6.46 16.76
CA ASP A 7 -8.95 -6.95 17.80
C ASP A 7 -7.84 -7.87 17.27
N LEU A 8 -8.02 -8.45 16.07
CA LEU A 8 -7.00 -9.25 15.40
C LEU A 8 -6.20 -8.45 14.36
N CYS A 9 -6.62 -7.21 14.07
CA CYS A 9 -5.95 -6.38 13.08
C CYS A 9 -4.69 -5.72 13.66
N ARG A 10 -3.53 -6.04 13.08
CA ARG A 10 -2.24 -5.40 13.43
C ARG A 10 -2.30 -3.89 13.24
N LEU A 11 -2.88 -3.41 12.14
CA LEU A 11 -2.94 -1.97 11.86
C LEU A 11 -3.82 -1.24 12.90
N CYS A 12 -4.96 -1.81 13.31
CA CYS A 12 -5.74 -1.28 14.42
C CYS A 12 -4.97 -1.30 15.76
N SER A 13 -4.12 -2.30 15.98
CA SER A 13 -3.27 -2.35 17.17
C SER A 13 -2.26 -1.18 17.17
N ILE A 14 -1.65 -0.89 16.02
CA ILE A 14 -0.77 0.28 15.84
C ILE A 14 -1.53 1.58 16.08
N VAL A 15 -2.75 1.73 15.54
CA VAL A 15 -3.60 2.90 15.79
C VAL A 15 -3.89 3.09 17.28
N LYS A 16 -4.03 2.00 18.04
CA LYS A 16 -4.20 1.98 19.51
C LYS A 16 -2.85 2.07 20.27
N SER A 17 -1.76 2.43 19.59
CA SER A 17 -0.40 2.54 20.12
C SER A 17 0.16 1.24 20.72
N ARG A 18 -0.33 0.08 20.28
CA ARG A 18 0.17 -1.25 20.66
C ARG A 18 1.19 -1.72 19.62
N HIS A 19 2.46 -1.40 19.86
CA HIS A 19 3.57 -1.67 18.96
C HIS A 19 4.25 -3.01 19.30
N ILE A 20 3.75 -4.10 18.71
CA ILE A 20 4.23 -5.47 18.98
C ILE A 20 5.65 -5.67 18.43
N ASN A 21 5.95 -5.11 17.25
CA ASN A 21 7.27 -5.21 16.59
C ASN A 21 8.18 -3.99 16.87
N GLY A 22 7.96 -3.29 17.99
CA GLY A 22 8.79 -2.17 18.41
C GLY A 22 8.76 -1.01 17.41
N ILE A 23 9.93 -0.53 16.99
CA ILE A 23 10.08 0.65 16.12
C ILE A 23 9.44 0.47 14.74
N VAL A 24 9.34 -0.76 14.23
CA VAL A 24 8.72 -1.08 12.94
C VAL A 24 7.20 -0.83 12.96
N ASP A 25 6.59 -0.94 14.13
CA ASP A 25 5.17 -0.67 14.32
C ASP A 25 4.89 0.81 14.63
N LYS A 26 5.93 1.64 14.87
CA LYS A 26 5.74 3.06 15.16
C LYS A 26 5.49 3.83 13.86
N PRO A 27 4.41 4.62 13.76
CA PRO A 27 4.24 5.56 12.66
C PRO A 27 5.45 6.48 12.48
N ILE A 28 5.88 6.68 11.24
CA ILE A 28 6.90 7.66 10.86
C ILE A 28 6.29 9.06 10.67
N HIS A 29 5.00 9.13 10.39
CA HIS A 29 4.23 10.36 10.29
C HIS A 29 2.76 10.06 10.60
N GLU A 30 2.07 11.02 11.18
CA GLU A 30 0.68 10.87 11.60
C GLU A 30 -0.11 12.14 11.29
N THR A 31 -1.34 11.94 10.86
CA THR A 31 -2.35 12.98 10.69
C THR A 31 -3.60 12.57 11.49
N PRO A 32 -4.64 13.43 11.57
CA PRO A 32 -5.88 13.07 12.28
C PRO A 32 -6.51 11.77 11.79
N ASN A 33 -6.55 11.52 10.48
CA ASN A 33 -7.23 10.37 9.90
C ASN A 33 -6.30 9.27 9.35
N TYR A 34 -4.99 9.53 9.24
CA TYR A 34 -4.03 8.60 8.66
C TYR A 34 -2.77 8.44 9.51
N MET A 35 -2.08 7.34 9.27
CA MET A 35 -0.72 7.11 9.73
C MET A 35 0.12 6.59 8.56
N VAL A 36 1.41 6.89 8.59
CA VAL A 36 2.39 6.37 7.64
C VAL A 36 3.32 5.45 8.40
N ILE A 37 3.44 4.21 7.93
CA ILE A 37 4.26 3.18 8.58
C ILE A 37 5.17 2.48 7.55
N PRO A 38 6.34 1.98 7.96
CA PRO A 38 7.12 1.05 7.16
C PRO A 38 6.33 -0.23 6.85
N SER A 39 6.51 -0.79 5.65
CA SER A 39 5.91 -2.08 5.31
C SER A 39 6.73 -3.23 5.90
N ILE A 40 6.12 -4.08 6.73
CA ILE A 40 6.76 -5.36 7.11
C ILE A 40 6.97 -6.22 5.86
N GLY A 41 8.10 -6.94 5.84
CA GLY A 41 8.54 -7.74 4.69
C GLY A 41 9.01 -6.90 3.52
N ALA A 42 9.24 -5.60 3.68
CA ALA A 42 9.83 -4.78 2.63
C ALA A 42 11.25 -5.28 2.30
N PHE A 43 11.44 -5.77 1.07
CA PHE A 43 12.76 -6.13 0.54
C PHE A 43 13.45 -4.93 -0.16
N ILE A 44 12.69 -3.87 -0.44
CA ILE A 44 13.16 -2.59 -1.00
C ILE A 44 13.18 -1.54 0.11
N ASP A 45 14.32 -0.87 0.27
CA ASP A 45 14.51 0.18 1.28
C ASP A 45 13.64 1.40 0.91
N GLY A 46 13.03 2.07 1.90
CA GLY A 46 12.11 3.20 1.68
C GLY A 46 10.65 2.80 1.40
N TRP A 47 10.31 1.51 1.45
CA TRP A 47 8.94 1.04 1.25
C TRP A 47 8.04 1.33 2.46
N VAL A 48 7.07 2.21 2.25
CA VAL A 48 6.08 2.63 3.26
C VAL A 48 4.65 2.41 2.82
N MET A 49 3.72 2.57 3.77
CA MET A 49 2.29 2.53 3.54
C MET A 49 1.61 3.71 4.23
N ILE A 50 0.65 4.33 3.53
CA ILE A 50 -0.36 5.18 4.18
C ILE A 50 -1.52 4.28 4.59
N VAL A 51 -1.95 4.40 5.85
CA VAL A 51 -2.98 3.57 6.45
C VAL A 51 -4.03 4.49 7.10
N PRO A 52 -5.33 4.36 6.78
CA PRO A 52 -6.38 5.09 7.48
C PRO A 52 -6.49 4.58 8.92
N ARG A 53 -6.78 5.47 9.88
CA ARG A 53 -7.02 5.06 11.27
C ARG A 53 -8.31 4.26 11.42
N LYS A 54 -9.31 4.56 10.59
CA LYS A 54 -10.57 3.82 10.52
C LYS A 54 -10.31 2.43 9.95
N HIS A 55 -10.89 1.41 10.57
CA HIS A 55 -10.87 0.05 10.04
C HIS A 55 -11.85 -0.08 8.87
N ILE A 56 -11.31 0.08 7.66
CA ILE A 56 -11.99 -0.16 6.38
C ILE A 56 -11.10 -1.09 5.55
N TYR A 57 -11.63 -1.72 4.50
CA TYR A 57 -10.93 -2.80 3.80
C TYR A 57 -10.14 -2.34 2.57
N ASP A 58 -10.53 -1.23 1.97
CA ASP A 58 -9.88 -0.63 0.81
C ASP A 58 -9.93 0.91 0.88
N MET A 59 -9.14 1.57 0.03
CA MET A 59 -8.97 3.01 -0.05
C MET A 59 -9.96 3.67 -1.02
N SER A 60 -10.87 2.93 -1.66
CA SER A 60 -11.68 3.44 -2.77
C SER A 60 -12.44 4.72 -2.40
N GLU A 61 -13.13 4.71 -1.26
CA GLU A 61 -13.85 5.87 -0.71
C GLU A 61 -12.94 7.00 -0.16
N LEU A 62 -11.64 6.76 -0.01
CA LEU A 62 -10.68 7.71 0.57
C LEU A 62 -9.84 8.44 -0.46
N TYR A 63 -9.89 8.06 -1.74
CA TYR A 63 -9.10 8.71 -2.78
C TYR A 63 -9.52 10.16 -3.08
N GLU A 64 -10.71 10.57 -2.64
CA GLU A 64 -11.20 11.96 -2.71
C GLU A 64 -10.98 12.76 -1.42
N ASP A 65 -10.46 12.13 -0.36
CA ASP A 65 -10.16 12.83 0.89
C ASP A 65 -8.95 13.76 0.70
N ASP A 66 -9.18 15.05 0.87
CA ASP A 66 -8.15 16.10 0.80
C ASP A 66 -6.95 15.82 1.72
N GLU A 67 -7.18 15.25 2.91
CA GLU A 67 -6.12 14.90 3.85
C GLU A 67 -5.25 13.78 3.26
N PHE A 68 -5.88 12.74 2.70
CA PHE A 68 -5.17 11.65 2.03
C PHE A 68 -4.38 12.15 0.82
N VAL A 69 -4.98 12.95 -0.06
CA VAL A 69 -4.33 13.43 -1.28
C VAL A 69 -3.09 14.28 -0.97
N ARG A 70 -3.19 15.18 0.02
CA ARG A 70 -2.04 15.98 0.47
C ARG A 70 -0.96 15.11 1.09
N LEU A 71 -1.35 14.13 1.92
CA LEU A 71 -0.42 13.21 2.53
C LEU A 71 0.27 12.33 1.47
N ALA A 72 -0.46 11.77 0.51
CA ALA A 72 0.08 10.97 -0.59
C ALA A 72 1.10 11.75 -1.42
N LEU A 73 0.80 13.02 -1.75
CA LEU A 73 1.76 13.90 -2.44
C LEU A 73 3.01 14.17 -1.59
N LYS A 74 2.84 14.42 -0.28
CA LYS A 74 3.96 14.64 0.65
C LYS A 74 4.86 13.41 0.73
N ILE A 75 4.27 12.23 0.92
CA ILE A 75 5.00 10.95 1.00
C ILE A 75 5.69 10.66 -0.33
N TYR A 76 5.01 10.81 -1.46
CA TYR A 76 5.61 10.61 -2.78
C TYR A 76 6.89 11.43 -2.93
N LYS A 77 6.82 12.75 -2.67
CA LYS A 77 7.97 13.66 -2.80
C LYS A 77 9.11 13.29 -1.86
N TYR A 78 8.80 12.98 -0.61
CA TYR A 78 9.82 12.64 0.38
C TYR A 78 10.54 11.32 0.06
N ILE A 79 9.80 10.33 -0.42
CA ILE A 79 10.38 9.07 -0.88
C ILE A 79 11.21 9.29 -2.16
N GLU A 80 10.71 10.09 -3.10
CA GLU A 80 11.42 10.44 -4.34
C GLU A 80 12.77 11.12 -4.06
N GLU A 81 12.80 12.06 -3.11
CA GLU A 81 14.01 12.77 -2.71
C GLU A 81 15.06 11.85 -2.07
N LYS A 82 14.64 10.92 -1.22
CA LYS A 82 15.57 10.08 -0.44
C LYS A 82 15.97 8.77 -1.11
N PHE A 83 15.04 8.12 -1.80
CA PHE A 83 15.20 6.76 -2.32
C PHE A 83 15.00 6.65 -3.83
N GLY A 84 14.62 7.75 -4.49
CA GLY A 84 14.24 7.77 -5.90
C GLY A 84 12.74 7.52 -6.12
N ARG A 85 12.31 7.71 -7.37
CA ARG A 85 10.91 7.69 -7.76
C ARG A 85 10.17 6.44 -7.25
N PRO A 86 9.06 6.58 -6.50
CA PRO A 86 8.28 5.43 -6.08
C PRO A 86 7.19 5.05 -7.09
N VAL A 87 6.92 3.75 -7.18
CA VAL A 87 5.63 3.24 -7.64
C VAL A 87 4.67 3.15 -6.45
N MET A 88 3.37 3.21 -6.74
CA MET A 88 2.31 3.16 -5.74
C MET A 88 1.28 2.12 -6.13
N PHE A 89 0.71 1.42 -5.15
CA PHE A 89 -0.33 0.45 -5.42
C PHE A 89 -1.18 0.11 -4.21
N GLU A 90 -2.33 -0.49 -4.51
CA GLU A 90 -3.25 -1.08 -3.54
C GLU A 90 -3.69 -2.48 -3.99
N HIS A 91 -3.83 -3.39 -3.02
CA HIS A 91 -4.64 -4.59 -3.13
C HIS A 91 -5.99 -4.33 -2.43
N GLY A 92 -6.94 -3.70 -3.14
CA GLY A 92 -8.22 -3.30 -2.58
C GLY A 92 -9.12 -4.51 -2.31
N ALA A 93 -9.24 -4.90 -1.05
CA ALA A 93 -10.13 -5.96 -0.60
C ALA A 93 -11.49 -5.38 -0.22
N SER A 94 -12.58 -5.94 -0.75
CA SER A 94 -13.94 -5.43 -0.51
C SER A 94 -14.61 -6.02 0.76
N TYR A 95 -13.99 -7.05 1.36
CA TYR A 95 -14.48 -7.72 2.55
C TYR A 95 -13.34 -8.40 3.34
N SER A 96 -13.58 -8.62 4.64
CA SER A 96 -12.65 -9.34 5.54
C SER A 96 -12.40 -10.78 5.09
N GLY A 97 -11.14 -11.20 5.09
CA GLY A 97 -10.72 -12.53 4.67
C GLY A 97 -10.63 -12.68 3.14
N SER A 98 -10.80 -11.59 2.38
CA SER A 98 -10.52 -11.63 0.95
C SER A 98 -9.05 -12.06 0.73
N PRO A 99 -8.77 -13.03 -0.17
CA PRO A 99 -7.40 -13.38 -0.49
C PRO A 99 -6.63 -12.24 -1.18
N THR A 100 -7.34 -11.25 -1.76
CA THR A 100 -6.77 -10.00 -2.30
C THR A 100 -6.15 -9.16 -1.18
N GLY A 101 -6.79 -9.11 0.00
CA GLY A 101 -6.28 -8.39 1.17
C GLY A 101 -5.00 -8.98 1.78
N CYS A 102 -4.49 -10.08 1.21
CA CYS A 102 -3.23 -10.72 1.58
C CYS A 102 -3.14 -11.21 3.04
N GLY A 103 -4.24 -11.22 3.79
CA GLY A 103 -4.27 -11.51 5.23
C GLY A 103 -4.15 -10.27 6.12
N VAL A 104 -4.27 -9.07 5.54
CA VAL A 104 -4.43 -7.80 6.26
C VAL A 104 -5.78 -7.20 5.86
N ASP A 105 -6.78 -7.42 6.70
CA ASP A 105 -8.14 -6.91 6.51
C ASP A 105 -8.25 -5.43 6.92
N HIS A 106 -7.36 -4.58 6.39
CA HIS A 106 -7.36 -3.14 6.66
C HIS A 106 -6.68 -2.44 5.49
N ALA A 107 -7.35 -1.44 4.91
CA ALA A 107 -6.88 -0.65 3.78
C ALA A 107 -5.47 -0.09 4.01
N HIS A 108 -4.65 -0.10 2.97
CA HIS A 108 -3.33 0.49 3.01
C HIS A 108 -2.84 0.76 1.59
N PHE A 109 -2.25 1.95 1.39
CA PHE A 109 -1.73 2.36 0.10
C PHE A 109 -0.20 2.35 0.13
N HIS A 110 0.41 1.54 -0.72
CA HIS A 110 1.87 1.35 -0.74
C HIS A 110 2.58 2.44 -1.55
N PHE A 111 3.78 2.79 -1.11
CA PHE A 111 4.77 3.58 -1.83
C PHE A 111 6.08 2.80 -1.81
N VAL A 112 6.63 2.47 -2.97
CA VAL A 112 7.82 1.61 -3.10
C VAL A 112 8.83 2.27 -4.05
N PRO A 113 10.04 2.63 -3.57
CA PRO A 113 11.10 3.14 -4.43
C PRO A 113 11.42 2.17 -5.57
N PHE A 114 11.09 2.56 -6.79
CA PHE A 114 11.31 1.73 -7.97
C PHE A 114 11.27 2.60 -9.21
N VAL A 115 12.45 2.86 -9.78
CA VAL A 115 12.62 3.84 -10.86
C VAL A 115 12.10 3.30 -12.20
N GLU A 116 12.16 1.99 -12.42
CA GLU A 116 11.63 1.36 -13.63
C GLU A 116 10.10 1.33 -13.65
N SER A 117 9.53 1.16 -14.84
CA SER A 117 8.08 0.98 -15.01
C SER A 117 7.69 -0.48 -14.84
N LEU A 118 6.51 -0.74 -14.27
CA LEU A 118 5.90 -2.09 -14.25
C LEU A 118 4.85 -2.29 -15.34
N LEU A 119 4.63 -1.31 -16.24
CA LEU A 119 3.52 -1.39 -17.20
C LEU A 119 3.63 -2.57 -18.17
N GLU A 120 4.85 -2.94 -18.59
CA GLU A 120 5.05 -4.13 -19.42
C GLU A 120 4.76 -5.41 -18.62
N ASP A 121 5.20 -5.48 -17.35
CA ASP A 121 4.85 -6.61 -16.46
C ASP A 121 3.33 -6.74 -16.29
N LEU A 122 2.61 -5.62 -16.15
CA LEU A 122 1.14 -5.63 -16.07
C LEU A 122 0.50 -6.17 -17.35
N LYS A 123 1.03 -5.82 -18.53
CA LYS A 123 0.53 -6.35 -19.82
C LYS A 123 0.79 -7.85 -19.95
N GLU A 124 1.96 -8.33 -19.53
CA GLU A 124 2.32 -9.75 -19.58
C GLU A 124 1.39 -10.64 -18.73
N THR A 125 0.77 -10.08 -17.69
CA THR A 125 -0.20 -10.82 -16.86
C THR A 125 -1.47 -11.22 -17.59
N ARG A 126 -1.76 -10.60 -18.75
CA ARG A 126 -3.00 -10.78 -19.54
C ARG A 126 -4.28 -10.50 -18.74
N LEU A 127 -4.18 -9.78 -17.63
CA LEU A 127 -5.34 -9.27 -16.90
C LEU A 127 -5.91 -8.04 -17.61
N PRO A 128 -7.24 -7.83 -17.61
CA PRO A 128 -7.85 -6.63 -18.16
C PRO A 128 -7.56 -5.41 -17.26
N TRP A 129 -6.57 -4.62 -17.65
CA TRP A 129 -6.24 -3.33 -17.03
C TRP A 129 -6.92 -2.17 -17.75
N GLN A 130 -7.53 -1.27 -17.00
CA GLN A 130 -8.09 -0.01 -17.51
C GLN A 130 -7.37 1.19 -16.89
N LYS A 131 -7.17 2.26 -17.67
CA LYS A 131 -6.74 3.55 -17.11
C LYS A 131 -7.84 4.11 -16.21
N CYS A 132 -7.45 4.71 -15.10
CA CYS A 132 -8.35 5.16 -14.05
C CYS A 132 -7.71 6.32 -13.27
N ILE A 133 -8.53 7.26 -12.81
CA ILE A 133 -8.17 8.14 -11.69
C ILE A 133 -8.58 7.45 -10.40
N ALA A 134 -7.77 7.50 -9.35
CA ALA A 134 -8.04 6.74 -8.13
C ALA A 134 -9.41 7.03 -7.50
N SER A 135 -9.90 8.28 -7.58
CA SER A 135 -11.24 8.66 -7.12
C SER A 135 -12.38 7.97 -7.87
N GLU A 136 -12.16 7.47 -9.09
CA GLU A 136 -13.17 6.74 -9.86
C GLU A 136 -13.31 5.27 -9.39
N ILE A 137 -12.39 4.77 -8.55
CA ILE A 137 -12.31 3.35 -8.19
C ILE A 137 -13.57 2.91 -7.46
N THR A 138 -14.12 3.71 -6.56
CA THR A 138 -15.36 3.39 -5.82
C THR A 138 -16.49 3.01 -6.78
N ASN A 139 -16.67 3.81 -7.84
CA ASN A 139 -17.70 3.61 -8.84
C ASN A 139 -17.37 2.49 -9.83
N LYS A 140 -16.09 2.26 -10.14
CA LYS A 140 -15.65 1.23 -11.10
C LYS A 140 -15.60 -0.17 -10.49
N SER A 141 -15.20 -0.27 -9.22
CA SER A 141 -15.11 -1.53 -8.51
C SER A 141 -16.49 -2.07 -8.14
N CYS A 142 -17.44 -1.17 -7.83
CA CYS A 142 -18.77 -1.49 -7.32
C CYS A 142 -18.70 -2.44 -6.11
N GLY A 143 -17.75 -2.21 -5.20
CA GLY A 143 -17.55 -3.05 -4.01
C GLY A 143 -17.01 -4.44 -4.32
N ARG A 144 -16.33 -4.62 -5.46
CA ARG A 144 -15.54 -5.81 -5.77
C ARG A 144 -14.07 -5.57 -5.46
N ASP A 145 -13.34 -6.66 -5.26
CA ASP A 145 -11.89 -6.61 -5.10
C ASP A 145 -11.21 -6.02 -6.34
N TYR A 146 -10.12 -5.29 -6.13
CA TYR A 146 -9.38 -4.65 -7.20
C TYR A 146 -7.88 -4.59 -6.95
N LEU A 147 -7.13 -4.41 -8.03
CA LEU A 147 -5.73 -4.03 -8.02
C LEU A 147 -5.61 -2.64 -8.62
N PHE A 148 -5.02 -1.70 -7.88
CA PHE A 148 -4.74 -0.37 -8.37
C PHE A 148 -3.22 -0.13 -8.40
N TYR A 149 -2.72 0.41 -9.50
CA TYR A 149 -1.31 0.70 -9.72
C TYR A 149 -1.11 2.12 -10.27
N SER A 150 -0.11 2.83 -9.77
CA SER A 150 0.32 4.13 -10.27
C SER A 150 1.84 4.25 -10.22
N GLU A 151 2.44 4.83 -11.26
CA GLU A 151 3.87 5.18 -11.31
C GLU A 151 4.08 6.67 -11.62
N THR A 152 2.99 7.44 -11.59
CA THR A 152 3.00 8.89 -11.83
C THR A 152 2.80 9.62 -10.50
N PRO A 153 3.49 10.75 -10.26
CA PRO A 153 3.29 11.54 -9.05
C PRO A 153 1.81 11.88 -8.82
N PRO A 154 1.30 11.74 -7.57
CA PRO A 154 0.04 12.36 -7.18
C PRO A 154 0.06 13.86 -7.49
N THR A 155 -1.10 14.44 -7.76
CA THR A 155 -1.31 15.89 -7.68
C THR A 155 -2.25 16.20 -6.52
N LEU A 156 -2.48 17.48 -6.24
CA LEU A 156 -3.49 17.91 -5.26
C LEU A 156 -4.93 17.53 -5.63
N SER A 157 -5.17 16.96 -6.81
CA SER A 157 -6.51 16.66 -7.31
C SER A 157 -6.67 15.28 -7.95
N LYS A 158 -5.59 14.55 -8.22
CA LYS A 158 -5.67 13.25 -8.89
C LYS A 158 -4.47 12.36 -8.62
N ILE A 159 -4.74 11.06 -8.58
CA ILE A 159 -3.74 10.00 -8.70
C ILE A 159 -4.14 9.19 -9.94
N ASN A 160 -3.35 9.30 -11.01
CA ASN A 160 -3.62 8.55 -12.25
C ASN A 160 -3.01 7.16 -12.15
N GLY A 161 -3.68 6.16 -12.71
CA GLY A 161 -3.17 4.81 -12.65
C GLY A 161 -3.93 3.83 -13.53
N TYR A 162 -3.76 2.57 -13.18
CA TYR A 162 -4.32 1.41 -13.85
C TYR A 162 -5.09 0.59 -12.82
N LEU A 163 -6.31 0.22 -13.18
CA LEU A 163 -7.22 -0.54 -12.35
C LEU A 163 -7.48 -1.88 -13.03
N HIS A 164 -7.44 -2.95 -12.25
CA HIS A 164 -7.95 -4.25 -12.64
C HIS A 164 -8.97 -4.71 -11.59
N ILE A 165 -10.16 -5.10 -12.03
CA ILE A 165 -11.17 -5.69 -11.14
C ILE A 165 -10.92 -7.19 -11.04
N VAL A 166 -10.77 -7.67 -9.81
CA VAL A 166 -10.29 -9.02 -9.53
C VAL A 166 -11.45 -10.00 -9.55
N ASP A 167 -11.53 -10.83 -10.60
CA ASP A 167 -12.48 -11.95 -10.66
C ASP A 167 -11.91 -13.20 -9.97
N ARG A 168 -10.57 -13.32 -9.90
CA ARG A 168 -9.86 -14.41 -9.23
C ARG A 168 -8.78 -13.83 -8.32
N PRO A 169 -8.88 -14.02 -7.00
CA PRO A 169 -7.95 -13.39 -6.06
C PRO A 169 -6.48 -13.72 -6.35
N VAL A 170 -5.63 -12.68 -6.38
CA VAL A 170 -4.18 -12.85 -6.53
C VAL A 170 -3.46 -12.24 -5.35
N SER A 171 -3.06 -13.09 -4.40
CA SER A 171 -2.35 -12.65 -3.21
C SER A 171 -0.94 -12.14 -3.56
N GLN A 172 -0.59 -10.99 -2.98
CA GLN A 172 0.70 -10.31 -3.06
C GLN A 172 1.12 -9.95 -4.51
N PHE A 173 0.17 -9.65 -5.39
CA PHE A 173 0.39 -9.42 -6.83
C PHE A 173 1.59 -8.51 -7.15
N PHE A 174 1.53 -7.22 -6.78
CA PHE A 174 2.61 -6.27 -7.05
C PHE A 174 3.93 -6.62 -6.35
N ARG A 175 3.86 -7.18 -5.14
CA ARG A 175 5.06 -7.62 -4.40
C ARG A 175 5.80 -8.71 -5.18
N LYS A 176 5.10 -9.67 -5.78
CA LYS A 176 5.70 -10.74 -6.60
C LYS A 176 6.34 -10.20 -7.88
N ILE A 177 5.74 -9.20 -8.52
CA ILE A 177 6.33 -8.54 -9.69
C ILE A 177 7.62 -7.82 -9.30
N LEU A 178 7.57 -6.98 -8.26
CA LEU A 178 8.74 -6.27 -7.74
C LEU A 178 9.86 -7.22 -7.32
N ALA A 179 9.52 -8.35 -6.70
CA ALA A 179 10.49 -9.34 -6.30
C ALA A 179 11.24 -9.93 -7.49
N ARG A 180 10.53 -10.30 -8.57
CA ARG A 180 11.14 -10.77 -9.83
C ARG A 180 12.06 -9.73 -10.45
N LYS A 181 11.59 -8.48 -10.49
CA LYS A 181 12.36 -7.36 -11.06
C LYS A 181 13.63 -7.05 -10.27
N THR A 182 13.68 -7.39 -8.98
CA THR A 182 14.79 -7.04 -8.09
C THR A 182 15.62 -8.25 -7.64
N GLY A 183 15.31 -9.47 -8.11
CA GLY A 183 16.01 -10.70 -7.71
C GLY A 183 15.73 -11.14 -6.26
N ASN A 184 14.58 -10.74 -5.69
CA ASN A 184 14.19 -10.99 -4.30
C ASN A 184 13.04 -12.00 -4.16
N GLU A 185 12.79 -12.84 -5.17
CA GLU A 185 11.65 -13.78 -5.19
C GLU A 185 11.62 -14.68 -3.95
N LEU A 186 12.79 -15.16 -3.53
CA LEU A 186 12.94 -16.07 -2.39
C LEU A 186 12.54 -15.45 -1.04
N ILE A 187 12.56 -14.11 -0.93
CA ILE A 187 12.29 -13.39 0.33
C ILE A 187 11.05 -12.49 0.27
N SER A 188 10.29 -12.56 -0.82
CA SER A 188 9.20 -11.62 -1.11
C SER A 188 7.93 -11.84 -0.27
N ASP A 189 7.76 -13.07 0.22
CA ASP A 189 6.63 -13.46 1.06
C ASP A 189 6.82 -12.96 2.49
N TYR A 190 6.14 -11.86 2.82
CA TYR A 190 6.27 -11.21 4.13
C TYR A 190 5.85 -12.10 5.30
N LYS A 191 5.02 -13.13 5.06
CA LYS A 191 4.59 -14.08 6.11
C LYS A 191 5.73 -14.98 6.57
N ASN A 192 6.62 -15.33 5.64
CA ASN A 192 7.79 -16.17 5.91
C ASN A 192 9.05 -15.33 6.17
N PHE A 193 9.13 -14.13 5.58
CA PHE A 193 10.29 -13.24 5.67
C PHE A 193 9.84 -11.83 6.07
N PRO A 194 9.74 -11.54 7.38
CA PRO A 194 9.29 -10.22 7.85
C PRO A 194 10.32 -9.10 7.62
N LEU A 195 11.60 -9.44 7.33
CA LEU A 195 12.68 -8.51 7.00
C LEU A 195 12.75 -7.29 7.94
N LEU A 196 12.67 -7.55 9.26
CA LEU A 196 12.52 -6.51 10.27
C LEU A 196 13.70 -5.53 10.29
N GLU A 197 14.93 -5.98 10.02
CA GLU A 197 16.12 -5.10 9.98
C GLU A 197 16.03 -4.04 8.87
N LYS A 198 15.63 -4.44 7.65
CA LYS A 198 15.40 -3.52 6.52
C LYS A 198 14.25 -2.55 6.81
N THR A 199 13.19 -3.09 7.39
CA THR A 199 12.02 -2.30 7.78
C THR A 199 12.38 -1.28 8.85
N GLN A 200 13.21 -1.65 9.83
CA GLN A 200 13.74 -0.78 10.86
C GLN A 200 14.65 0.31 10.29
N ARG A 201 15.52 -0.01 9.32
CA ARG A 201 16.33 1.00 8.63
C ARG A 201 15.46 2.05 7.97
N THR A 202 14.43 1.62 7.23
CA THR A 202 13.45 2.52 6.61
C THR A 202 12.77 3.39 7.67
N ALA A 203 12.37 2.81 8.81
CA ALA A 203 11.78 3.56 9.92
C ALA A 203 12.71 4.67 10.41
N LEU A 204 13.99 4.36 10.66
CA LEU A 204 14.99 5.28 11.17
C LEU A 204 15.32 6.40 10.17
N GLU A 205 15.53 6.07 8.90
CA GLU A 205 15.89 7.06 7.86
C GLU A 205 14.75 8.04 7.56
N LEU A 206 13.50 7.65 7.84
CA LEU A 206 12.32 8.46 7.60
C LEU A 206 11.86 9.26 8.84
N GLN A 207 12.49 9.12 10.02
CA GLN A 207 12.11 9.82 11.27
C GLN A 207 12.12 11.37 11.19
N GLY A 208 12.71 11.96 10.15
CA GLY A 208 12.72 13.41 9.91
C GLY A 208 11.56 13.95 9.08
N LEU A 209 10.55 13.12 8.76
CA LEU A 209 9.36 13.54 8.00
C LEU A 209 8.48 14.44 8.86
N SER A 210 8.80 15.74 8.89
CA SER A 210 7.98 16.79 9.51
C SER A 210 6.88 17.30 8.57
#